data_AF-A0A3S0WYY3-F1
#
_entry.id   AF-A0A3S0WYY3-F1
#
_cell.length_a   1.000
_cell.length_b   1.000
_cell.length_c   1.000
_cell.angle_alpha   90.00
_cell.angle_beta   90.00
_cell.angle_gamma   90.00
#
_symmetry.space_group_name_H-M   'P 1'
#
loop_
_entity.id
_entity.type
_entity.pdbx_description
1 polymer ?
#
loop_
_entity_poly.entity_id
_entity_poly.type
_entity_poly.pdbx_seq_one_letter_code
_entity_poly.pdbx_strand_id
1 'polypeptide(L)'
;MGRRVAARGNGRNSGARGWGRRRTAAATALGGVVLVLLVSACAALAPQRGLAGRFGDEAVVERTPSLSTPADPGSTAPTTSPGPTRIDEDLLPAAPGVSAPPVPDDAADGDGSDSAETGGDGWGGDRAEDDRIADEGGDPALTAEDEATLRLYAVDTWASMDAMLVPETGLVADHVDSSLREPAPYTSPTDIGGYLWSAVVARDLGIITADDAASRMRSTVSTLASMERHTPSGMFYNWYSPQTAEKLTVWPGDDETISSFLSTVDNGWLAAALRIAAAAEPTVAEQATALSMSMDFSSFLDEEAADGAGLMRVGFWPERPLGQCAEKDGDVFSTCASYDTIASEARIASYVGIANGQLPESSYAAPSRTGPVSASGSGWMKPRVAQTRSYDGFEVLESTYSYDGMDIVPSWDGSMFEALMPDLLVPEADWGPRSWALNHAATVAAQSSHTVGPAGASVWGVSPAADPAGGYGVYGIDGLSIRATLAASGVTASPGGSSDPRRPGTPERGRTVSGDVVTPYASFLALPYDPRGAMENLERLRVDYGLYGPGGFADAVDARSGLIADTHLSLDQSMILASVGNALGDGLLQRYFVSGCLEERLRPLVEQQVFGTTLE
;
A
#
# COMPACT_ATOMS: atom_id res chain seq x y z
N MET A 1 -53.11 17.86 -11.70
CA MET A 1 -54.28 18.78 -11.65
C MET A 1 -54.40 19.32 -10.22
N GLY A 2 -54.41 20.65 -10.00
CA GLY A 2 -54.62 21.32 -8.68
C GLY A 2 -53.54 21.07 -7.60
N ARG A 3 -52.74 22.00 -7.05
CA ARG A 3 -52.67 23.48 -7.01
C ARG A 3 -53.58 24.22 -5.99
N ARG A 4 -52.96 24.67 -4.87
CA ARG A 4 -53.18 25.91 -4.07
C ARG A 4 -51.85 26.21 -3.33
N VAL A 5 -51.20 27.39 -3.22
CA VAL A 5 -51.44 28.81 -3.60
C VAL A 5 -52.09 29.73 -2.54
N ALA A 6 -51.25 30.29 -1.64
CA ALA A 6 -51.37 31.64 -1.04
C ALA A 6 -49.97 32.06 -0.49
N ALA A 7 -49.24 33.04 -1.04
CA ALA A 7 -49.42 34.51 -1.00
C ALA A 7 -49.04 35.13 0.37
N ARG A 8 -47.78 35.58 0.57
CA ARG A 8 -47.21 36.94 0.31
C ARG A 8 -47.71 38.06 1.26
N GLY A 9 -46.81 38.64 2.04
CA GLY A 9 -46.96 39.89 2.79
C GLY A 9 -45.62 40.64 2.87
N ASN A 10 -45.62 41.94 2.55
CA ASN A 10 -44.42 42.77 2.33
C ASN A 10 -44.04 43.58 3.59
N GLY A 11 -42.75 43.90 3.78
CA GLY A 11 -42.34 44.79 4.89
C GLY A 11 -40.84 45.14 4.92
N ARG A 12 -40.40 46.11 4.11
CA ARG A 12 -39.09 46.77 4.28
C ARG A 12 -39.12 47.70 5.50
N ASN A 13 -38.07 47.75 6.34
CA ASN A 13 -37.10 48.86 6.30
C ASN A 13 -35.94 48.78 7.32
N SER A 14 -34.74 49.13 6.83
CA SER A 14 -33.65 49.91 7.48
C SER A 14 -33.36 49.83 8.99
N GLY A 15 -32.10 49.55 9.35
CA GLY A 15 -31.55 49.88 10.67
C GLY A 15 -30.12 49.38 10.91
N ALA A 16 -29.10 50.14 10.51
CA ALA A 16 -27.69 49.81 10.75
C ALA A 16 -27.17 50.33 12.11
N ARG A 17 -25.95 49.89 12.47
CA ARG A 17 -25.18 50.08 13.74
C ARG A 17 -25.49 49.01 14.80
N GLY A 18 -24.52 48.43 15.52
CA GLY A 18 -23.05 48.57 15.43
C GLY A 18 -22.37 48.44 16.79
N TRP A 19 -21.31 47.61 16.85
CA TRP A 19 -20.34 47.45 17.96
C TRP A 19 -20.82 46.85 19.31
N GLY A 20 -19.96 46.03 19.92
CA GLY A 20 -20.05 45.71 21.35
C GLY A 20 -19.57 44.31 21.78
N ARG A 21 -18.26 44.05 21.82
CA ARG A 21 -17.72 42.92 22.62
C ARG A 21 -18.01 43.16 24.11
N ARG A 22 -18.53 42.15 24.83
CA ARG A 22 -17.91 41.61 26.07
C ARG A 22 -18.67 40.40 26.64
N ARG A 23 -17.90 39.54 27.30
CA ARG A 23 -18.32 38.33 28.04
C ARG A 23 -19.06 38.68 29.32
N THR A 24 -20.05 37.86 29.71
CA THR A 24 -20.14 37.27 31.05
C THR A 24 -21.06 36.05 31.05
N ALA A 25 -20.76 35.09 31.92
CA ALA A 25 -21.50 33.84 32.05
C ALA A 25 -22.72 33.96 32.98
N ALA A 26 -23.72 33.11 32.77
CA ALA A 26 -24.61 32.61 33.81
C ALA A 26 -25.09 31.21 33.41
N ALA A 27 -24.81 30.22 34.25
CA ALA A 27 -25.27 28.85 34.04
C ALA A 27 -26.72 28.69 34.51
N THR A 28 -27.47 27.77 33.90
CA THR A 28 -28.58 27.10 34.58
C THR A 28 -28.62 25.66 34.12
N ALA A 29 -28.30 24.74 35.02
CA ALA A 29 -28.29 23.30 34.77
C ALA A 29 -29.69 22.70 34.99
N LEU A 30 -30.02 21.67 34.21
CA LEU A 30 -31.04 20.62 34.37
C LEU A 30 -31.32 20.07 32.95
N GLY A 31 -31.08 18.81 32.60
CA GLY A 31 -30.45 17.69 33.30
C GLY A 31 -30.52 16.45 32.39
N GLY A 32 -29.63 15.47 32.54
CA GLY A 32 -29.63 14.28 31.68
C GLY A 32 -28.22 13.77 31.41
N VAL A 33 -27.62 13.09 32.40
CA VAL A 33 -26.32 12.42 32.24
C VAL A 33 -26.52 11.16 31.42
N VAL A 34 -26.09 11.17 30.16
CA VAL A 34 -25.74 9.95 29.42
C VAL A 34 -24.22 9.81 29.49
N LEU A 35 -23.75 9.18 30.57
CA LEU A 35 -22.34 8.81 30.70
C LEU A 35 -22.10 7.56 29.84
N VAL A 36 -21.70 7.74 28.58
CA VAL A 36 -21.24 6.63 27.75
C VAL A 36 -19.91 6.14 28.33
N LEU A 37 -19.92 4.94 28.90
CA LEU A 37 -18.72 4.26 29.41
C LEU A 37 -17.89 3.70 28.24
N LEU A 38 -17.14 4.57 27.57
CA LEU A 38 -16.08 4.19 26.62
C LEU A 38 -14.69 4.08 27.32
N VAL A 39 -14.68 3.57 28.55
CA VAL A 39 -13.45 3.30 29.33
C VAL A 39 -13.58 1.95 30.03
N SER A 40 -13.49 0.85 29.26
CA SER A 40 -13.13 -0.48 29.81
C SER A 40 -12.78 -1.53 28.73
N ALA A 41 -11.92 -1.20 27.76
CA ALA A 41 -11.32 -2.20 26.86
C ALA A 41 -9.94 -2.69 27.36
N CYS A 42 -9.12 -1.80 27.93
CA CYS A 42 -7.75 -2.11 28.35
C CYS A 42 -7.64 -3.19 29.45
N ALA A 43 -8.70 -3.47 30.20
CA ALA A 43 -8.67 -4.42 31.33
C ALA A 43 -8.88 -5.90 30.93
N ALA A 44 -9.20 -6.20 29.66
CA ALA A 44 -9.51 -7.56 29.22
C ALA A 44 -8.29 -8.37 28.75
N LEU A 45 -7.17 -7.72 28.46
CA LEU A 45 -5.97 -8.33 27.87
C LEU A 45 -4.83 -8.45 28.88
N ALA A 46 -5.00 -9.35 29.85
CA ALA A 46 -3.91 -9.86 30.67
C ALA A 46 -3.49 -11.25 30.15
N PRO A 47 -2.20 -11.52 29.87
CA PRO A 47 -1.78 -12.79 29.30
C PRO A 47 -1.99 -13.94 30.30
N GLN A 48 -2.85 -14.90 29.95
CA GLN A 48 -3.00 -16.13 30.72
C GLN A 48 -1.82 -17.07 30.49
N ARG A 49 -0.71 -16.84 31.21
CA ARG A 49 0.37 -17.82 31.32
C ARG A 49 -0.15 -19.08 32.02
N GLY A 50 -0.28 -20.17 31.25
CA GLY A 50 -0.64 -21.49 31.76
C GLY A 50 0.38 -22.01 32.79
N LEU A 51 -0.10 -22.32 34.00
CA LEU A 51 0.71 -22.88 35.08
C LEU A 51 0.67 -24.42 35.06
N ALA A 52 1.73 -25.04 34.55
CA ALA A 52 2.08 -26.44 34.80
C ALA A 52 3.60 -26.63 34.54
N GLY A 53 4.40 -27.25 35.40
CA GLY A 53 4.22 -27.67 36.79
C GLY A 53 5.59 -28.09 37.36
N ARG A 54 5.93 -27.70 38.59
CA ARG A 54 7.26 -27.98 39.20
C ARG A 54 7.35 -29.40 39.77
N PHE A 55 8.30 -30.19 39.28
CA PHE A 55 9.11 -31.22 39.98
C PHE A 55 10.29 -31.56 39.06
N GLY A 56 11.56 -31.73 39.47
CA GLY A 56 12.22 -31.48 40.76
C GLY A 56 13.67 -32.00 40.72
N ASP A 57 14.64 -31.14 41.10
CA ASP A 57 16.02 -31.36 41.59
C ASP A 57 17.04 -32.35 40.94
N GLU A 58 18.32 -31.90 40.99
CA GLU A 58 19.61 -32.64 40.87
C GLU A 58 19.94 -33.35 39.53
N ALA A 59 21.09 -33.19 38.87
CA ALA A 59 22.46 -33.01 39.37
C ALA A 59 23.46 -32.53 38.28
N VAL A 60 24.62 -32.04 38.72
CA VAL A 60 25.76 -31.60 37.88
C VAL A 60 26.58 -32.77 37.35
N VAL A 61 26.89 -32.80 36.04
CA VAL A 61 28.11 -33.43 35.48
C VAL A 61 28.59 -32.69 34.22
N GLU A 62 29.83 -32.19 34.22
CA GLU A 62 30.54 -31.75 33.00
C GLU A 62 30.98 -32.94 32.14
N ARG A 63 30.95 -32.80 30.79
CA ARG A 63 32.04 -33.19 29.86
C ARG A 63 31.67 -33.08 28.38
N THR A 64 32.42 -32.27 27.64
CA THR A 64 32.75 -32.47 26.23
C THR A 64 34.00 -33.39 26.11
N PRO A 65 34.48 -33.74 24.90
CA PRO A 65 33.77 -34.21 23.69
C PRO A 65 34.39 -35.53 23.14
N SER A 66 33.80 -36.18 22.11
CA SER A 66 34.57 -36.75 20.98
C SER A 66 33.73 -37.47 19.90
N LEU A 67 34.30 -37.43 18.69
CA LEU A 67 33.98 -38.16 17.46
C LEU A 67 33.72 -39.67 17.61
N SER A 68 32.82 -40.24 16.80
CA SER A 68 33.19 -41.07 15.61
C SER A 68 32.05 -41.99 15.11
N THR A 69 31.95 -42.15 13.79
CA THR A 69 31.18 -43.20 13.09
C THR A 69 31.83 -44.58 13.26
N PRO A 70 31.08 -45.69 13.16
CA PRO A 70 31.20 -46.51 11.94
C PRO A 70 29.98 -47.35 11.47
N ALA A 71 29.94 -47.54 10.15
CA ALA A 71 29.61 -48.78 9.40
C ALA A 71 28.17 -49.38 9.32
N ASP A 72 27.79 -49.63 8.07
CA ASP A 72 26.70 -50.45 7.49
C ASP A 72 26.95 -51.98 7.67
N PRO A 73 25.94 -52.88 7.47
CA PRO A 73 25.90 -53.57 6.16
C PRO A 73 24.52 -54.05 5.63
N GLY A 74 24.13 -53.56 4.43
CA GLY A 74 23.44 -54.33 3.37
C GLY A 74 21.93 -54.64 3.52
N SER A 75 21.19 -55.07 2.48
CA SER A 75 21.56 -55.38 1.08
C SER A 75 20.31 -55.46 0.17
N THR A 76 20.51 -55.27 -1.14
CA THR A 76 19.70 -55.69 -2.33
C THR A 76 19.04 -54.61 -3.20
N ALA A 77 19.52 -54.55 -4.44
CA ALA A 77 18.85 -54.06 -5.66
C ALA A 77 18.30 -55.30 -6.44
N PRO A 78 17.63 -55.24 -7.63
CA PRO A 78 17.69 -54.18 -8.65
C PRO A 78 16.38 -53.83 -9.41
N THR A 79 16.38 -52.74 -10.19
CA THR A 79 16.07 -52.72 -11.64
C THR A 79 16.29 -51.30 -12.23
N THR A 80 16.38 -51.18 -13.56
CA THR A 80 17.06 -50.05 -14.25
C THR A 80 16.26 -49.44 -15.41
N SER A 81 16.36 -48.11 -15.56
CA SER A 81 16.22 -47.31 -16.80
C SER A 81 14.82 -47.14 -17.43
N PRO A 82 14.61 -46.14 -18.33
CA PRO A 82 15.53 -45.07 -18.79
C PRO A 82 14.99 -43.62 -18.58
N GLY A 83 15.87 -42.63 -18.76
CA GLY A 83 15.51 -41.20 -18.78
C GLY A 83 15.02 -40.68 -20.14
N PRO A 84 14.51 -39.44 -20.22
CA PRO A 84 13.90 -38.88 -21.43
C PRO A 84 14.93 -38.38 -22.46
N THR A 85 14.58 -38.56 -23.73
CA THR A 85 15.39 -38.21 -24.91
C THR A 85 15.25 -36.74 -25.30
N ARG A 86 16.29 -36.17 -25.93
CA ARG A 86 16.16 -34.97 -26.78
C ARG A 86 15.12 -35.21 -27.88
N ILE A 87 14.44 -34.14 -28.29
CA ILE A 87 13.70 -34.06 -29.55
C ILE A 87 14.28 -32.86 -30.31
N ASP A 88 14.75 -33.10 -31.53
CA ASP A 88 15.25 -32.08 -32.46
C ASP A 88 14.11 -31.45 -33.28
N GLU A 89 14.43 -30.35 -33.94
CA GLU A 89 13.57 -29.56 -34.83
C GLU A 89 13.03 -30.37 -36.03
N ASP A 90 11.73 -30.23 -36.36
CA ASP A 90 11.24 -29.78 -37.69
C ASP A 90 9.72 -30.01 -37.87
N LEU A 91 9.15 -29.32 -38.87
CA LEU A 91 7.81 -29.47 -39.48
C LEU A 91 6.60 -28.75 -38.83
N LEU A 92 6.39 -27.48 -39.21
CA LEU A 92 5.04 -26.92 -39.43
C LEU A 92 4.99 -26.10 -40.75
N PRO A 93 3.83 -26.03 -41.44
CA PRO A 93 3.73 -25.49 -42.81
C PRO A 93 3.50 -23.97 -42.89
N ALA A 94 3.71 -23.44 -44.10
CA ALA A 94 3.81 -22.01 -44.41
C ALA A 94 2.51 -21.19 -44.30
N ALA A 95 2.69 -19.90 -43.97
CA ALA A 95 1.71 -18.83 -44.17
C ALA A 95 2.02 -18.02 -45.46
N PRO A 96 1.02 -17.41 -46.13
CA PRO A 96 1.24 -16.50 -47.26
C PRO A 96 1.59 -15.08 -46.77
N GLY A 97 2.62 -14.47 -47.35
CA GLY A 97 3.07 -13.12 -46.99
C GLY A 97 2.45 -11.99 -47.84
N VAL A 98 2.65 -10.75 -47.39
CA VAL A 98 2.52 -9.53 -48.21
C VAL A 98 3.73 -8.63 -47.91
N SER A 99 4.25 -7.98 -48.95
CA SER A 99 5.55 -7.29 -48.99
C SER A 99 5.51 -5.80 -48.62
N ALA A 100 6.63 -5.30 -48.11
CA ALA A 100 6.96 -3.86 -48.05
C ALA A 100 8.11 -3.51 -49.02
N PRO A 101 8.14 -2.32 -49.63
CA PRO A 101 9.15 -1.91 -50.62
C PRO A 101 10.44 -1.31 -49.99
N PRO A 102 11.55 -1.18 -50.75
CA PRO A 102 12.89 -0.93 -50.19
C PRO A 102 13.26 0.55 -50.04
N VAL A 103 14.20 0.80 -49.14
CA VAL A 103 15.00 2.04 -49.02
C VAL A 103 16.28 1.91 -49.85
N PRO A 104 16.73 2.95 -50.59
CA PRO A 104 18.05 2.97 -51.22
C PRO A 104 19.10 3.67 -50.34
N ASP A 105 20.29 3.06 -50.26
CA ASP A 105 21.54 3.72 -49.85
C ASP A 105 22.21 4.43 -51.04
N ASP A 106 22.95 5.50 -50.73
CA ASP A 106 24.18 6.03 -51.37
C ASP A 106 24.23 7.55 -51.11
N ALA A 107 25.34 8.26 -50.85
CA ALA A 107 26.72 8.04 -50.45
C ALA A 107 27.47 9.38 -50.75
N ALA A 108 28.65 9.58 -50.15
CA ALA A 108 29.75 10.46 -50.63
C ALA A 108 29.74 12.01 -50.41
N ASP A 109 30.73 12.42 -49.60
CA ASP A 109 31.82 13.40 -49.90
C ASP A 109 31.67 14.94 -49.82
N GLY A 110 32.73 15.57 -49.26
CA GLY A 110 33.15 16.98 -49.40
C GLY A 110 32.89 17.87 -48.16
N ASP A 111 33.83 18.20 -47.26
CA ASP A 111 35.17 18.85 -47.34
C ASP A 111 35.14 20.41 -47.26
N GLY A 112 36.14 20.99 -46.58
CA GLY A 112 36.34 22.44 -46.33
C GLY A 112 35.57 22.99 -45.12
N SER A 113 36.19 23.51 -44.03
CA SER A 113 37.01 24.73 -43.90
C SER A 113 36.21 26.03 -44.21
N ASP A 114 36.40 27.18 -43.55
CA ASP A 114 37.46 27.61 -42.63
C ASP A 114 36.99 28.77 -41.71
N SER A 115 37.61 28.86 -40.53
CA SER A 115 38.05 30.04 -39.75
C SER A 115 37.21 31.30 -39.43
N ALA A 116 37.63 31.90 -38.30
CA ALA A 116 37.76 33.33 -37.97
C ALA A 116 36.66 34.08 -37.19
N GLU A 117 37.11 34.56 -36.03
CA GLU A 117 36.52 35.49 -35.07
C GLU A 117 36.17 36.88 -35.63
N THR A 118 35.12 37.49 -35.09
CA THR A 118 35.01 38.93 -34.69
C THR A 118 33.80 39.03 -33.73
N GLY A 119 33.72 39.90 -32.71
CA GLY A 119 34.62 40.96 -32.26
C GLY A 119 34.00 42.37 -32.43
N GLY A 120 33.22 42.87 -31.45
CA GLY A 120 32.85 44.29 -31.37
C GLY A 120 31.43 44.65 -30.90
N ASP A 121 31.29 44.88 -29.60
CA ASP A 121 30.63 46.02 -28.93
C ASP A 121 29.33 46.69 -29.47
N GLY A 122 28.32 46.79 -28.60
CA GLY A 122 27.88 48.13 -28.18
C GLY A 122 26.37 48.47 -28.09
N TRP A 123 25.94 48.88 -26.89
CA TRP A 123 24.77 49.75 -26.56
C TRP A 123 23.36 49.24 -26.96
N GLY A 124 22.30 49.32 -26.13
CA GLY A 124 22.19 49.74 -24.74
C GLY A 124 20.72 49.91 -24.33
N GLY A 125 20.39 49.55 -23.08
CA GLY A 125 19.36 50.19 -22.25
C GLY A 125 17.89 49.92 -22.54
N ASP A 126 17.28 49.04 -21.74
CA ASP A 126 16.26 49.46 -20.76
C ASP A 126 16.00 48.35 -19.73
N ARG A 127 15.98 48.72 -18.45
CA ARG A 127 15.53 47.85 -17.35
C ARG A 127 14.04 48.14 -17.13
N ALA A 128 13.18 47.16 -17.38
CA ALA A 128 11.87 47.08 -16.74
C ALA A 128 11.98 46.07 -15.59
N GLU A 129 11.37 46.39 -14.45
CA GLU A 129 11.69 45.75 -13.17
C GLU A 129 11.15 44.32 -13.05
N ASP A 130 11.96 43.48 -12.42
CA ASP A 130 11.68 42.08 -12.10
C ASP A 130 10.92 42.03 -10.76
N ASP A 131 9.59 42.02 -10.83
CA ASP A 131 8.69 41.95 -9.66
C ASP A 131 8.37 40.50 -9.26
N ARG A 132 9.27 39.54 -9.56
CA ARG A 132 9.28 38.23 -8.93
C ARG A 132 9.96 38.32 -7.57
N ILE A 133 9.21 38.80 -6.59
CA ILE A 133 9.54 38.62 -5.18
C ILE A 133 9.64 37.10 -4.93
N ALA A 134 10.85 36.65 -4.62
CA ALA A 134 11.09 35.32 -4.09
C ALA A 134 10.41 35.22 -2.71
N ASP A 135 9.54 34.24 -2.55
CA ASP A 135 9.07 33.82 -1.23
C ASP A 135 10.00 32.70 -0.75
N GLU A 136 11.01 33.07 0.04
CA GLU A 136 11.94 32.13 0.65
C GLU A 136 11.37 31.59 1.97
N GLY A 137 11.23 30.27 2.09
CA GLY A 137 11.34 29.59 3.39
C GLY A 137 10.06 29.14 4.09
N GLY A 138 9.00 28.81 3.34
CA GLY A 138 7.86 28.03 3.84
C GLY A 138 7.54 26.87 2.92
N ASP A 139 7.37 25.68 3.48
CA ASP A 139 6.80 24.51 2.78
C ASP A 139 5.40 24.91 2.24
N PRO A 140 5.14 24.81 0.92
CA PRO A 140 3.92 25.37 0.31
C PRO A 140 2.69 24.50 0.62
N ALA A 141 2.16 24.68 1.83
CA ALA A 141 0.89 24.12 2.26
C ALA A 141 -0.22 24.36 1.22
N LEU A 142 -1.10 23.38 1.06
CA LEU A 142 -2.18 23.37 0.07
C LEU A 142 -2.96 24.70 0.06
N THR A 143 -3.11 25.29 -1.12
CA THR A 143 -3.90 26.51 -1.28
C THR A 143 -5.40 26.20 -1.24
N ALA A 144 -6.24 27.22 -1.08
CA ALA A 144 -7.70 27.06 -1.17
C ALA A 144 -8.18 26.59 -2.56
N GLU A 145 -7.36 26.74 -3.61
CA GLU A 145 -7.64 26.22 -4.95
C GLU A 145 -7.23 24.74 -5.06
N ASP A 146 -6.10 24.35 -4.45
CA ASP A 146 -5.72 22.93 -4.33
C ASP A 146 -6.75 22.17 -3.49
N GLU A 147 -7.21 22.72 -2.36
CA GLU A 147 -8.30 22.14 -1.55
C GLU A 147 -9.59 21.93 -2.36
N ALA A 148 -9.98 22.92 -3.18
CA ALA A 148 -11.17 22.82 -4.02
C ALA A 148 -11.03 21.74 -5.10
N THR A 149 -9.82 21.60 -5.65
CA THR A 149 -9.46 20.58 -6.64
C THR A 149 -9.46 19.18 -6.02
N LEU A 150 -8.87 19.01 -4.83
CA LEU A 150 -8.89 17.75 -4.09
C LEU A 150 -10.33 17.33 -3.73
N ARG A 151 -11.23 18.28 -3.38
CA ARG A 151 -12.65 17.98 -3.16
C ARG A 151 -13.35 17.49 -4.42
N LEU A 152 -13.02 18.03 -5.60
CA LEU A 152 -13.53 17.52 -6.88
C LEU A 152 -13.01 16.11 -7.14
N TYR A 153 -11.71 15.87 -6.97
CA TYR A 153 -11.10 14.55 -7.14
C TYR A 153 -11.74 13.49 -6.23
N ALA A 154 -12.01 13.82 -4.95
CA ALA A 154 -12.71 12.90 -4.06
C ALA A 154 -14.17 12.62 -4.47
N VAL A 155 -14.90 13.59 -5.03
CA VAL A 155 -16.27 13.37 -5.53
C VAL A 155 -16.29 12.41 -6.71
N ASP A 156 -15.39 12.59 -7.68
CA ASP A 156 -15.39 11.77 -8.89
C ASP A 156 -14.76 10.38 -8.61
N THR A 157 -13.72 10.27 -7.77
CA THR A 157 -13.22 8.98 -7.27
C THR A 157 -14.26 8.24 -6.41
N TRP A 158 -15.11 8.93 -5.65
CA TRP A 158 -16.22 8.26 -4.98
C TRP A 158 -17.22 7.64 -5.98
N ALA A 159 -17.37 8.19 -7.19
CA ALA A 159 -18.26 7.63 -8.20
C ALA A 159 -17.78 6.26 -8.74
N SER A 160 -16.46 6.01 -8.83
CA SER A 160 -15.94 4.67 -9.15
C SER A 160 -16.11 3.69 -8.00
N MET A 161 -15.87 4.11 -6.75
CA MET A 161 -16.15 3.30 -5.55
C MET A 161 -17.64 2.92 -5.42
N ASP A 162 -18.56 3.85 -5.74
CA ASP A 162 -20.01 3.58 -5.75
C ASP A 162 -20.42 2.64 -6.89
N ALA A 163 -19.78 2.74 -8.06
CA ALA A 163 -20.01 1.85 -9.20
C ALA A 163 -19.49 0.41 -8.98
N MET A 164 -18.45 0.25 -8.15
CA MET A 164 -17.94 -1.06 -7.74
C MET A 164 -18.77 -1.73 -6.64
N LEU A 165 -19.68 -1.02 -5.97
CA LEU A 165 -20.51 -1.60 -4.91
C LEU A 165 -21.58 -2.53 -5.48
N VAL A 166 -21.67 -3.74 -4.93
CA VAL A 166 -22.85 -4.61 -5.07
C VAL A 166 -23.84 -4.30 -3.92
N PRO A 167 -25.01 -3.70 -4.18
CA PRO A 167 -25.91 -3.25 -3.10
C PRO A 167 -26.54 -4.38 -2.27
N GLU A 168 -26.71 -5.57 -2.86
CA GLU A 168 -27.33 -6.73 -2.21
C GLU A 168 -26.49 -7.30 -1.05
N THR A 169 -25.17 -7.24 -1.19
CA THR A 169 -24.20 -7.73 -0.19
C THR A 169 -23.53 -6.57 0.56
N GLY A 170 -23.44 -5.39 -0.04
CA GLY A 170 -22.62 -4.28 0.45
C GLY A 170 -21.12 -4.52 0.27
N LEU A 171 -20.71 -5.46 -0.58
CA LEU A 171 -19.31 -5.69 -0.93
C LEU A 171 -18.95 -4.89 -2.18
N VAL A 172 -17.75 -4.32 -2.20
CA VAL A 172 -17.16 -3.68 -3.38
C VAL A 172 -16.54 -4.76 -4.28
N ALA A 173 -16.37 -4.48 -5.57
CA ALA A 173 -15.60 -5.30 -6.50
C ALA A 173 -14.12 -4.87 -6.54
N ASP A 174 -13.23 -5.78 -6.96
CA ASP A 174 -11.78 -5.51 -7.15
C ASP A 174 -11.50 -4.33 -8.10
N HIS A 175 -12.28 -4.19 -9.17
CA HIS A 175 -12.17 -3.09 -10.13
C HIS A 175 -13.46 -2.84 -10.90
N VAL A 176 -13.50 -1.75 -11.67
CA VAL A 176 -14.52 -1.46 -12.70
C VAL A 176 -13.87 -0.80 -13.92
N ASP A 177 -14.40 -1.06 -15.10
CA ASP A 177 -14.01 -0.40 -16.35
C ASP A 177 -14.17 1.15 -16.29
N SER A 178 -13.47 1.89 -17.15
CA SER A 178 -13.56 3.37 -17.14
C SER A 178 -14.93 3.95 -17.53
N SER A 179 -15.88 3.13 -18.03
CA SER A 179 -17.27 3.55 -18.24
C SER A 179 -18.18 3.37 -17.02
N LEU A 180 -17.66 2.78 -15.93
CA LEU A 180 -18.31 2.53 -14.65
C LEU A 180 -19.53 1.58 -14.73
N ARG A 181 -19.39 0.44 -15.44
CA ARG A 181 -20.52 -0.46 -15.76
C ARG A 181 -20.27 -1.93 -15.56
N GLU A 182 -19.02 -2.38 -15.65
CA GLU A 182 -18.63 -3.78 -15.64
C GLU A 182 -17.72 -4.03 -14.42
N PRO A 183 -18.28 -3.98 -13.19
CA PRO A 183 -17.52 -4.26 -11.97
C PRO A 183 -17.11 -5.74 -11.92
N ALA A 184 -15.93 -6.00 -11.36
CA ALA A 184 -15.35 -7.33 -11.30
C ALA A 184 -16.26 -8.36 -10.58
N PRO A 185 -16.28 -9.63 -11.02
CA PRO A 185 -17.03 -10.70 -10.36
C PRO A 185 -16.33 -11.26 -9.10
N TYR A 186 -15.33 -10.55 -8.57
CA TYR A 186 -14.53 -10.95 -7.41
C TYR A 186 -14.04 -9.71 -6.60
N THR A 187 -13.65 -9.93 -5.36
CA THR A 187 -13.13 -8.93 -4.40
C THR A 187 -12.13 -9.56 -3.44
N SER A 188 -11.21 -8.75 -2.90
CA SER A 188 -10.30 -9.12 -1.79
C SER A 188 -10.76 -8.57 -0.42
N PRO A 189 -10.20 -9.06 0.70
CA PRO A 189 -10.37 -8.43 2.02
C PRO A 189 -9.86 -6.98 2.07
N THR A 190 -8.79 -6.66 1.32
CA THR A 190 -8.26 -5.28 1.24
C THR A 190 -9.27 -4.35 0.61
N ASP A 191 -9.89 -4.73 -0.51
CA ASP A 191 -10.90 -3.90 -1.20
C ASP A 191 -12.08 -3.58 -0.28
N ILE A 192 -12.59 -4.60 0.43
CA ILE A 192 -13.69 -4.45 1.38
C ILE A 192 -13.30 -3.50 2.52
N GLY A 193 -12.05 -3.59 3.01
CA GLY A 193 -11.50 -2.62 3.95
C GLY A 193 -11.41 -1.21 3.36
N GLY A 194 -10.92 -1.11 2.13
CA GLY A 194 -10.81 0.12 1.35
C GLY A 194 -12.14 0.86 1.22
N TYR A 195 -13.19 0.13 0.87
CA TYR A 195 -14.54 0.66 0.80
C TYR A 195 -15.07 1.15 2.15
N LEU A 196 -14.78 0.45 3.26
CA LEU A 196 -15.21 0.86 4.59
C LEU A 196 -14.61 2.22 5.01
N TRP A 197 -13.30 2.44 4.84
CA TRP A 197 -12.72 3.76 5.15
C TRP A 197 -13.11 4.83 4.11
N SER A 198 -13.29 4.44 2.86
CA SER A 198 -13.78 5.34 1.80
C SER A 198 -15.18 5.89 2.11
N ALA A 199 -16.08 5.06 2.65
CA ALA A 199 -17.41 5.50 3.09
C ALA A 199 -17.35 6.48 4.28
N VAL A 200 -16.37 6.34 5.17
CA VAL A 200 -16.11 7.30 6.27
C VAL A 200 -15.60 8.64 5.71
N VAL A 201 -14.60 8.61 4.81
CA VAL A 201 -14.10 9.82 4.14
C VAL A 201 -15.22 10.52 3.37
N ALA A 202 -15.97 9.79 2.54
CA ALA A 202 -17.03 10.36 1.71
C ALA A 202 -18.15 11.00 2.55
N ARG A 203 -18.47 10.44 3.72
CA ARG A 203 -19.39 11.05 4.69
C ARG A 203 -18.84 12.35 5.26
N ASP A 204 -17.58 12.34 5.71
CA ASP A 204 -16.99 13.46 6.45
C ASP A 204 -16.59 14.63 5.54
N LEU A 205 -16.26 14.36 4.27
CA LEU A 205 -16.13 15.38 3.22
C LEU A 205 -17.49 15.87 2.68
N GLY A 206 -18.61 15.25 3.08
CA GLY A 206 -19.97 15.65 2.69
C GLY A 206 -20.42 15.20 1.30
N ILE A 207 -19.74 14.20 0.71
CA ILE A 207 -20.05 13.58 -0.58
C ILE A 207 -21.31 12.70 -0.45
N ILE A 208 -21.40 11.92 0.63
CA ILE A 208 -22.59 11.14 1.00
C ILE A 208 -23.17 11.57 2.35
N THR A 209 -24.44 11.21 2.59
CA THR A 209 -25.10 11.53 3.87
C THR A 209 -24.68 10.56 4.98
N ALA A 210 -24.82 10.99 6.23
CA ALA A 210 -24.57 10.12 7.39
C ALA A 210 -25.44 8.85 7.39
N ASP A 211 -26.73 8.96 7.03
CA ASP A 211 -27.64 7.82 6.95
C ASP A 211 -27.23 6.81 5.85
N ASP A 212 -26.75 7.32 4.70
CA ASP A 212 -26.25 6.50 3.60
C ASP A 212 -24.97 5.76 3.99
N ALA A 213 -23.97 6.48 4.54
CA ALA A 213 -22.74 5.90 5.06
C ALA A 213 -22.99 4.82 6.13
N ALA A 214 -23.89 5.10 7.08
CA ALA A 214 -24.29 4.15 8.12
C ALA A 214 -25.03 2.93 7.55
N SER A 215 -25.81 3.10 6.48
CA SER A 215 -26.48 1.99 5.78
C SER A 215 -25.46 1.10 5.06
N ARG A 216 -24.53 1.71 4.32
CA ARG A 216 -23.45 1.03 3.60
C ARG A 216 -22.56 0.21 4.54
N MET A 217 -21.96 0.86 5.55
CA MET A 217 -21.12 0.17 6.54
C MET A 217 -21.86 -0.98 7.23
N ARG A 218 -23.16 -0.80 7.57
CA ARG A 218 -23.95 -1.87 8.18
C ARG A 218 -24.16 -3.07 7.27
N SER A 219 -24.38 -2.86 5.97
CA SER A 219 -24.48 -3.95 4.99
C SER A 219 -23.14 -4.70 4.91
N THR A 220 -22.04 -4.00 4.66
CA THR A 220 -20.70 -4.58 4.51
C THR A 220 -20.27 -5.37 5.75
N VAL A 221 -20.41 -4.79 6.96
CA VAL A 221 -20.05 -5.44 8.23
C VAL A 221 -20.97 -6.62 8.55
N SER A 222 -22.26 -6.56 8.20
CA SER A 222 -23.18 -7.69 8.38
C SER A 222 -22.81 -8.86 7.47
N THR A 223 -22.46 -8.59 6.21
CA THR A 223 -22.03 -9.60 5.24
C THR A 223 -20.71 -10.23 5.66
N LEU A 224 -19.70 -9.43 6.02
CA LEU A 224 -18.41 -9.92 6.57
C LEU A 224 -18.60 -10.87 7.76
N ALA A 225 -19.59 -10.63 8.62
CA ALA A 225 -19.90 -11.51 9.75
C ALA A 225 -20.56 -12.85 9.36
N SER A 226 -21.03 -12.99 8.12
CA SER A 226 -21.65 -14.21 7.58
C SER A 226 -20.75 -15.00 6.61
N MET A 227 -19.70 -14.37 6.08
CA MET A 227 -18.78 -14.95 5.09
C MET A 227 -18.00 -16.15 5.64
N GLU A 228 -17.71 -17.11 4.77
CA GLU A 228 -16.81 -18.22 5.09
C GLU A 228 -15.40 -17.67 5.33
N ARG A 229 -14.78 -18.05 6.45
CA ARG A 229 -13.43 -17.61 6.86
C ARG A 229 -12.73 -18.74 7.62
N HIS A 230 -11.40 -18.69 7.75
CA HIS A 230 -10.65 -19.77 8.38
C HIS A 230 -10.85 -19.77 9.90
N THR A 231 -11.82 -20.58 10.34
CA THR A 231 -12.34 -20.64 11.72
C THR A 231 -11.27 -20.65 12.83
N PRO A 232 -10.13 -21.38 12.74
CA PRO A 232 -9.11 -21.37 13.78
C PRO A 232 -8.47 -19.99 14.00
N SER A 233 -8.16 -19.27 12.92
CA SER A 233 -7.47 -17.95 12.94
C SER A 233 -8.41 -16.74 12.87
N GLY A 234 -9.67 -16.97 12.51
CA GLY A 234 -10.64 -15.91 12.17
C GLY A 234 -10.36 -15.13 10.88
N MET A 235 -9.22 -15.35 10.22
CA MET A 235 -8.79 -14.68 8.99
C MET A 235 -9.66 -15.01 7.78
N PHE A 236 -9.83 -14.03 6.91
CA PHE A 236 -10.53 -14.11 5.63
C PHE A 236 -9.63 -14.65 4.52
N TYR A 237 -10.24 -15.31 3.54
CA TYR A 237 -9.57 -15.79 2.33
C TYR A 237 -9.33 -14.65 1.34
N ASN A 238 -8.38 -14.81 0.43
CA ASN A 238 -8.03 -13.73 -0.50
C ASN A 238 -9.12 -13.35 -1.52
N TRP A 239 -10.05 -14.25 -1.84
CA TRP A 239 -10.99 -14.05 -2.96
C TRP A 239 -12.42 -14.49 -2.62
N TYR A 240 -13.36 -13.58 -2.81
CA TYR A 240 -14.81 -13.81 -2.68
C TYR A 240 -15.55 -13.24 -3.89
N SER A 241 -16.75 -13.77 -4.18
CA SER A 241 -17.67 -13.08 -5.08
C SER A 241 -18.35 -11.92 -4.33
N PRO A 242 -18.30 -10.67 -4.81
CA PRO A 242 -19.08 -9.59 -4.21
C PRO A 242 -20.58 -9.76 -4.46
N GLN A 243 -21.01 -10.58 -5.43
CA GLN A 243 -22.42 -10.87 -5.71
C GLN A 243 -23.07 -11.87 -4.74
N THR A 244 -22.31 -12.85 -4.21
CA THR A 244 -22.86 -13.88 -3.30
C THR A 244 -22.22 -13.90 -1.91
N ALA A 245 -21.11 -13.19 -1.72
CA ALA A 245 -20.22 -13.27 -0.56
C ALA A 245 -19.58 -14.67 -0.34
N GLU A 246 -19.69 -15.57 -1.32
CA GLU A 246 -19.09 -16.92 -1.26
C GLU A 246 -17.60 -16.86 -1.59
N LYS A 247 -16.82 -17.70 -0.90
CA LYS A 247 -15.38 -17.87 -1.15
C LYS A 247 -15.16 -18.47 -2.53
N LEU A 248 -14.27 -17.86 -3.33
CA LEU A 248 -13.94 -18.38 -4.65
C LEU A 248 -12.95 -19.54 -4.55
N THR A 249 -13.29 -20.65 -5.20
CA THR A 249 -12.43 -21.85 -5.37
C THR A 249 -12.04 -22.08 -6.83
N VAL A 250 -12.65 -21.34 -7.75
CA VAL A 250 -12.38 -21.32 -9.19
C VAL A 250 -12.36 -19.86 -9.64
N TRP A 251 -11.41 -19.51 -10.51
CA TRP A 251 -11.24 -18.16 -11.00
C TRP A 251 -12.35 -17.79 -12.01
N PRO A 252 -13.00 -16.61 -11.88
CA PRO A 252 -14.05 -16.22 -12.81
C PRO A 252 -13.52 -15.97 -14.24
N GLY A 253 -13.85 -16.88 -15.16
CA GLY A 253 -13.72 -16.67 -16.61
C GLY A 253 -12.86 -17.69 -17.37
N ASP A 254 -12.01 -18.45 -16.69
CA ASP A 254 -11.06 -19.41 -17.29
C ASP A 254 -10.99 -20.79 -16.60
N ASP A 255 -11.87 -21.03 -15.62
CA ASP A 255 -11.99 -22.28 -14.85
C ASP A 255 -10.71 -22.68 -14.04
N GLU A 256 -9.76 -21.77 -13.81
CA GLU A 256 -8.55 -22.10 -13.03
C GLU A 256 -8.85 -22.29 -11.53
N THR A 257 -8.32 -23.35 -10.90
CA THR A 257 -8.58 -23.66 -9.48
C THR A 257 -7.80 -22.74 -8.55
N ILE A 258 -8.50 -22.01 -7.67
CA ILE A 258 -7.89 -21.15 -6.66
C ILE A 258 -7.48 -21.98 -5.45
N SER A 259 -6.19 -21.97 -5.12
CA SER A 259 -5.73 -22.44 -3.80
C SER A 259 -6.20 -21.44 -2.74
N SER A 260 -6.99 -21.89 -1.75
CA SER A 260 -7.56 -21.02 -0.70
C SER A 260 -6.49 -20.40 0.19
N PHE A 261 -5.95 -19.26 -0.24
CA PHE A 261 -4.90 -18.50 0.44
C PHE A 261 -5.49 -17.51 1.45
N LEU A 262 -4.74 -17.28 2.53
CA LEU A 262 -4.98 -16.22 3.49
C LEU A 262 -3.73 -15.37 3.61
N SER A 263 -3.81 -14.16 3.08
CA SER A 263 -2.74 -13.17 3.06
C SER A 263 -2.70 -12.36 4.37
N THR A 264 -1.48 -12.13 4.86
CA THR A 264 -1.22 -11.29 6.03
C THR A 264 -1.58 -9.82 5.76
N VAL A 265 -1.17 -9.29 4.59
CA VAL A 265 -1.44 -7.90 4.23
C VAL A 265 -2.94 -7.65 4.07
N ASP A 266 -3.65 -8.54 3.38
CA ASP A 266 -5.08 -8.33 3.10
C ASP A 266 -5.93 -8.36 4.37
N ASN A 267 -5.60 -9.27 5.28
CA ASN A 267 -6.25 -9.33 6.59
C ASN A 267 -5.83 -8.17 7.50
N GLY A 268 -4.59 -7.67 7.39
CA GLY A 268 -4.12 -6.48 8.10
C GLY A 268 -4.94 -5.23 7.77
N TRP A 269 -5.14 -4.95 6.47
CA TRP A 269 -5.94 -3.82 6.00
C TRP A 269 -7.42 -3.95 6.37
N LEU A 270 -8.02 -5.14 6.21
CA LEU A 270 -9.40 -5.36 6.66
C LEU A 270 -9.57 -5.16 8.17
N ALA A 271 -8.66 -5.70 8.98
CA ALA A 271 -8.72 -5.56 10.45
C ALA A 271 -8.58 -4.09 10.89
N ALA A 272 -7.78 -3.30 10.17
CA ALA A 272 -7.63 -1.87 10.40
C ALA A 272 -8.88 -1.08 9.98
N ALA A 273 -9.44 -1.38 8.81
CA ALA A 273 -10.69 -0.79 8.33
C ALA A 273 -11.87 -1.06 9.27
N LEU A 274 -11.96 -2.26 9.84
CA LEU A 274 -12.97 -2.62 10.84
C LEU A 274 -12.85 -1.79 12.13
N ARG A 275 -11.63 -1.44 12.57
CA ARG A 275 -11.43 -0.52 13.70
C ARG A 275 -11.90 0.89 13.36
N ILE A 276 -11.58 1.38 12.15
CA ILE A 276 -12.04 2.69 11.65
C ILE A 276 -13.57 2.74 11.58
N ALA A 277 -14.21 1.74 10.99
CA ALA A 277 -15.67 1.63 10.93
C ALA A 277 -16.29 1.61 12.33
N ALA A 278 -15.66 0.91 13.30
CA ALA A 278 -16.14 0.88 14.67
C ALA A 278 -16.01 2.22 15.41
N ALA A 279 -14.94 2.98 15.15
CA ALA A 279 -14.75 4.32 15.71
C ALA A 279 -15.65 5.37 15.02
N ALA A 280 -15.92 5.19 13.73
CA ALA A 280 -16.67 6.14 12.90
C ALA A 280 -18.19 5.97 12.96
N GLU A 281 -18.71 4.76 13.17
CA GLU A 281 -20.15 4.48 13.08
C GLU A 281 -20.68 3.62 14.27
N PRO A 282 -21.32 4.26 15.26
CA PRO A 282 -21.81 3.57 16.46
C PRO A 282 -22.79 2.41 16.19
N THR A 283 -23.53 2.41 15.08
CA THR A 283 -24.49 1.33 14.77
C THR A 283 -23.85 0.05 14.23
N VAL A 284 -22.55 0.04 13.92
CA VAL A 284 -21.78 -1.16 13.55
C VAL A 284 -20.66 -1.51 14.53
N ALA A 285 -20.38 -0.62 15.49
CA ALA A 285 -19.18 -0.66 16.33
C ALA A 285 -18.95 -1.98 17.08
N GLU A 286 -19.99 -2.57 17.66
CA GLU A 286 -19.90 -3.86 18.36
C GLU A 286 -19.46 -4.99 17.41
N GLN A 287 -20.12 -5.10 16.25
CA GLN A 287 -19.86 -6.17 15.28
C GLN A 287 -18.53 -5.99 14.56
N ALA A 288 -18.17 -4.76 14.18
CA ALA A 288 -16.88 -4.46 13.55
C ALA A 288 -15.71 -4.68 14.52
N THR A 289 -15.85 -4.30 15.79
CA THR A 289 -14.87 -4.62 16.84
C THR A 289 -14.75 -6.14 17.04
N ALA A 290 -15.87 -6.85 17.14
CA ALA A 290 -15.86 -8.31 17.32
C ALA A 290 -15.20 -9.03 16.14
N LEU A 291 -15.39 -8.56 14.90
CA LEU A 291 -14.68 -9.08 13.73
C LEU A 291 -13.17 -8.83 13.82
N SER A 292 -12.74 -7.57 13.98
CA SER A 292 -11.33 -7.19 14.07
C SER A 292 -10.59 -7.94 15.20
N MET A 293 -11.22 -8.07 16.37
CA MET A 293 -10.66 -8.80 17.51
C MET A 293 -10.69 -10.33 17.36
N SER A 294 -11.49 -10.87 16.43
CA SER A 294 -11.52 -12.32 16.14
C SER A 294 -10.43 -12.77 15.17
N MET A 295 -9.69 -11.83 14.57
CA MET A 295 -8.59 -12.10 13.65
C MET A 295 -7.30 -12.25 14.45
N ASP A 296 -6.76 -13.47 14.50
CA ASP A 296 -5.53 -13.80 15.21
C ASP A 296 -4.29 -13.65 14.33
N PHE A 297 -3.56 -12.54 14.48
CA PHE A 297 -2.35 -12.30 13.71
C PHE A 297 -1.17 -13.20 14.11
N SER A 298 -1.21 -13.87 15.27
CA SER A 298 -0.16 -14.85 15.62
C SER A 298 -0.19 -16.08 14.70
N SER A 299 -1.33 -16.38 14.05
CA SER A 299 -1.45 -17.40 13.00
C SER A 299 -0.59 -17.11 11.74
N PHE A 300 0.06 -15.95 11.64
CA PHE A 300 1.03 -15.61 10.58
C PHE A 300 2.47 -15.47 11.11
N LEU A 301 2.70 -15.60 12.42
CA LEU A 301 4.00 -15.30 13.03
C LEU A 301 4.92 -16.52 12.94
N ASP A 302 6.05 -16.36 12.24
CA ASP A 302 7.20 -17.23 12.42
C ASP A 302 8.00 -16.75 13.62
N GLU A 303 7.80 -17.38 14.78
CA GLU A 303 8.49 -17.02 16.03
C GLU A 303 10.00 -17.29 16.00
N GLU A 304 10.49 -18.20 15.15
CA GLU A 304 11.92 -18.55 15.08
C GLU A 304 12.71 -17.62 14.15
N ALA A 305 12.02 -16.94 13.22
CA ALA A 305 12.63 -15.99 12.30
C ALA A 305 13.30 -14.78 13.00
N ALA A 306 14.31 -14.22 12.31
CA ALA A 306 15.13 -13.10 12.79
C ALA A 306 15.72 -13.34 14.20
N ASP A 307 16.39 -14.49 14.39
CA ASP A 307 17.01 -14.92 15.65
C ASP A 307 16.04 -14.94 16.86
N GLY A 308 14.77 -15.30 16.61
CA GLY A 308 13.72 -15.37 17.62
C GLY A 308 12.99 -14.05 17.90
N ALA A 309 13.20 -13.02 17.07
CA ALA A 309 12.47 -11.74 17.17
C ALA A 309 11.08 -11.80 16.52
N GLY A 310 10.87 -12.77 15.63
CA GLY A 310 9.60 -13.09 14.99
C GLY A 310 9.32 -12.25 13.75
N LEU A 311 9.05 -12.90 12.61
CA LEU A 311 8.62 -12.23 11.36
C LEU A 311 7.26 -12.74 10.90
N MET A 312 6.47 -11.86 10.31
CA MET A 312 5.20 -12.24 9.69
C MET A 312 5.46 -12.97 8.38
N ARG A 313 4.96 -14.20 8.23
CA ARG A 313 4.87 -14.91 6.95
C ARG A 313 4.00 -14.11 5.98
N VAL A 314 4.22 -14.25 4.66
CA VAL A 314 3.38 -13.58 3.65
C VAL A 314 1.91 -14.05 3.74
N GLY A 315 1.70 -15.31 4.08
CA GLY A 315 0.40 -15.85 4.45
C GLY A 315 0.44 -17.37 4.66
N PHE A 316 -0.72 -18.02 4.62
CA PHE A 316 -0.82 -19.48 4.67
C PHE A 316 -2.00 -20.01 3.84
N TRP A 317 -1.98 -21.33 3.60
CA TRP A 317 -3.09 -22.09 3.05
C TRP A 317 -3.54 -23.16 4.08
N PRO A 318 -4.85 -23.44 4.24
CA PRO A 318 -5.30 -24.57 5.07
C PRO A 318 -4.91 -25.93 4.47
N GLU A 319 -4.78 -26.00 3.15
CA GLU A 319 -4.41 -27.20 2.38
C GLU A 319 -3.09 -26.97 1.62
N ARG A 320 -2.34 -28.03 1.30
CA ARG A 320 -1.06 -27.87 0.60
C ARG A 320 -1.29 -27.28 -0.80
N PRO A 321 -0.73 -26.10 -1.13
CA PRO A 321 -0.88 -25.53 -2.46
C PRO A 321 -0.10 -26.33 -3.51
N LEU A 322 -0.50 -26.18 -4.77
CA LEU A 322 0.23 -26.69 -5.94
C LEU A 322 1.20 -25.63 -6.46
N GLY A 323 2.40 -26.03 -6.85
CA GLY A 323 3.41 -25.14 -7.47
C GLY A 323 4.08 -24.12 -6.53
N GLN A 324 3.44 -23.76 -5.42
CA GLN A 324 3.92 -22.75 -4.47
C GLN A 324 4.87 -23.33 -3.41
N CYS A 325 5.82 -22.51 -2.93
CA CYS A 325 6.68 -22.88 -1.82
C CYS A 325 5.92 -22.73 -0.49
N ALA A 326 5.61 -23.86 0.15
CA ALA A 326 4.91 -23.89 1.43
C ALA A 326 5.45 -24.98 2.39
N GLU A 327 5.68 -24.56 3.62
CA GLU A 327 6.15 -25.37 4.74
C GLU A 327 4.96 -25.86 5.57
N LYS A 328 5.07 -27.01 6.26
CA LYS A 328 3.98 -27.49 7.12
C LYS A 328 4.13 -26.82 8.49
N ASP A 329 3.10 -26.09 8.90
CA ASP A 329 3.10 -25.28 10.10
C ASP A 329 1.80 -25.52 10.86
N GLY A 330 1.89 -26.13 12.05
CA GLY A 330 0.73 -26.65 12.78
C GLY A 330 -0.23 -27.46 11.88
N ASP A 331 -1.48 -26.99 11.80
CA ASP A 331 -2.52 -27.56 10.94
C ASP A 331 -2.58 -26.92 9.53
N VAL A 332 -1.86 -25.82 9.27
CA VAL A 332 -1.85 -25.08 7.99
C VAL A 332 -0.56 -25.32 7.17
N PHE A 333 -0.40 -24.61 6.05
CA PHE A 333 0.81 -24.57 5.25
C PHE A 333 1.23 -23.11 5.05
N SER A 334 2.28 -22.67 5.74
CA SER A 334 2.76 -21.28 5.70
C SER A 334 3.66 -21.04 4.49
N THR A 335 3.65 -19.82 3.94
CA THR A 335 4.53 -19.43 2.82
C THR A 335 6.00 -19.58 3.21
N CYS A 336 6.87 -20.03 2.29
CA CYS A 336 8.33 -20.00 2.56
C CYS A 336 8.90 -18.57 2.69
N ALA A 337 8.15 -17.55 2.24
CA ALA A 337 8.51 -16.14 2.34
C ALA A 337 7.85 -15.47 3.57
N SER A 338 8.54 -14.45 4.08
CA SER A 338 8.11 -13.57 5.16
C SER A 338 8.28 -12.11 4.75
N TYR A 339 7.55 -11.21 5.39
CA TYR A 339 7.80 -9.78 5.34
C TYR A 339 9.06 -9.46 6.17
N ASP A 340 10.22 -9.55 5.52
CA ASP A 340 11.54 -9.38 6.10
C ASP A 340 12.17 -8.00 5.82
N THR A 341 11.39 -7.06 5.26
CA THR A 341 11.77 -5.67 5.01
C THR A 341 10.86 -4.71 5.77
N ILE A 342 11.43 -3.63 6.32
CA ILE A 342 10.67 -2.69 7.16
C ILE A 342 9.74 -1.81 6.31
N ALA A 343 10.19 -1.36 5.13
CA ALA A 343 9.39 -0.58 4.19
C ALA A 343 8.49 -1.48 3.34
N SER A 344 7.47 -2.07 3.97
CA SER A 344 6.36 -2.78 3.33
C SER A 344 5.01 -2.30 3.87
N GLU A 345 4.00 -2.30 2.99
CA GLU A 345 2.60 -2.08 3.28
C GLU A 345 2.05 -3.01 4.38
N ALA A 346 2.65 -4.21 4.51
CA ALA A 346 2.25 -5.22 5.48
C ALA A 346 2.54 -4.82 6.95
N ARG A 347 3.26 -3.71 7.19
CA ARG A 347 3.41 -3.11 8.53
C ARG A 347 2.08 -2.94 9.27
N ILE A 348 0.97 -2.70 8.55
CA ILE A 348 -0.35 -2.58 9.15
C ILE A 348 -0.77 -3.83 9.95
N ALA A 349 -0.38 -5.03 9.49
CA ALA A 349 -0.68 -6.28 10.19
C ALA A 349 0.11 -6.38 11.51
N SER A 350 1.39 -6.00 11.50
CA SER A 350 2.22 -5.89 12.70
C SER A 350 1.64 -4.89 13.70
N TYR A 351 1.22 -3.70 13.22
CA TYR A 351 0.57 -2.69 14.05
C TYR A 351 -0.75 -3.17 14.67
N VAL A 352 -1.61 -3.85 13.90
CA VAL A 352 -2.85 -4.42 14.42
C VAL A 352 -2.57 -5.51 15.48
N GLY A 353 -1.67 -6.44 15.19
CA GLY A 353 -1.32 -7.57 16.05
C GLY A 353 -0.61 -7.17 17.35
N ILE A 354 0.34 -6.24 17.31
CA ILE A 354 1.02 -5.71 18.51
C ILE A 354 0.02 -4.93 19.39
N ALA A 355 -0.83 -4.09 18.78
CA ALA A 355 -1.88 -3.38 19.50
C ALA A 355 -2.89 -4.34 20.19
N ASN A 356 -3.19 -5.48 19.56
CA ASN A 356 -4.00 -6.56 20.16
C ASN A 356 -3.23 -7.36 21.24
N GLY A 357 -1.90 -7.31 21.27
CA GLY A 357 -1.06 -8.17 22.11
C GLY A 357 -0.95 -9.62 21.60
N GLN A 358 -1.16 -9.82 20.30
CA GLN A 358 -1.00 -11.10 19.60
C GLN A 358 0.44 -11.31 19.13
N LEU A 359 1.16 -10.23 18.80
CA LEU A 359 2.53 -10.24 18.30
C LEU A 359 3.48 -9.60 19.31
N PRO A 360 4.74 -10.06 19.41
CA PRO A 360 5.75 -9.39 20.21
C PRO A 360 6.19 -8.07 19.57
N GLU A 361 6.56 -7.10 20.39
CA GLU A 361 7.00 -5.78 19.93
C GLU A 361 8.28 -5.84 19.07
N SER A 362 9.09 -6.90 19.26
CA SER A 362 10.26 -7.21 18.44
C SER A 362 9.92 -7.42 16.96
N SER A 363 8.73 -7.92 16.62
CA SER A 363 8.31 -8.12 15.22
C SER A 363 8.11 -6.81 14.44
N TYR A 364 8.06 -5.66 15.12
CA TYR A 364 8.16 -4.35 14.46
C TYR A 364 9.63 -3.97 14.18
N ALA A 365 10.55 -4.25 15.08
CA ALA A 365 11.96 -3.90 14.93
C ALA A 365 12.76 -4.91 14.09
N ALA A 366 12.28 -6.15 13.93
CA ALA A 366 12.95 -7.27 13.27
C ALA A 366 13.23 -7.10 11.75
N PRO A 367 12.30 -6.57 10.92
CA PRO A 367 12.50 -6.52 9.47
C PRO A 367 13.72 -5.69 9.04
N SER A 368 14.47 -6.16 8.05
CA SER A 368 15.68 -5.50 7.55
C SER A 368 15.37 -4.13 6.91
N ARG A 369 16.35 -3.23 6.95
CA ARG A 369 16.26 -1.89 6.35
C ARG A 369 16.65 -1.91 4.87
N THR A 370 17.51 -2.84 4.45
CA THR A 370 18.00 -2.94 3.05
C THR A 370 18.00 -4.37 2.52
N GLY A 371 17.18 -5.26 3.10
CA GLY A 371 17.18 -6.69 2.80
C GLY A 371 18.42 -7.45 3.34
N PRO A 372 18.72 -8.65 2.82
CA PRO A 372 19.81 -9.49 3.31
C PRO A 372 21.21 -8.87 3.12
N VAL A 373 21.92 -8.64 4.23
CA VAL A 373 23.24 -7.96 4.28
C VAL A 373 24.32 -8.70 3.46
N SER A 374 24.23 -10.03 3.39
CA SER A 374 25.16 -10.86 2.61
C SER A 374 25.07 -10.62 1.10
N ALA A 375 23.92 -10.17 0.60
CA ALA A 375 23.71 -9.82 -0.80
C ALA A 375 23.93 -8.31 -1.05
N SER A 376 23.63 -7.43 -0.09
CA SER A 376 23.80 -5.97 -0.21
C SER A 376 25.27 -5.50 -0.37
N GLY A 377 26.25 -6.40 -0.28
CA GLY A 377 27.65 -6.13 -0.62
C GLY A 377 27.96 -6.18 -2.14
N SER A 378 27.03 -6.70 -2.93
CA SER A 378 27.11 -6.90 -4.38
C SER A 378 26.13 -5.98 -5.11
N GLY A 379 26.41 -5.65 -6.38
CA GLY A 379 25.61 -4.70 -7.17
C GLY A 379 25.99 -3.22 -6.95
N TRP A 380 25.15 -2.32 -7.49
CA TRP A 380 25.36 -0.86 -7.46
C TRP A 380 24.78 -0.17 -6.22
N MET A 381 23.81 -0.79 -5.54
CA MET A 381 23.29 -0.34 -4.24
C MET A 381 24.06 -1.03 -3.12
N LYS A 382 24.93 -0.26 -2.45
CA LYS A 382 25.63 -0.71 -1.23
C LYS A 382 25.16 0.14 -0.05
N PRO A 383 24.96 -0.46 1.14
CA PRO A 383 24.60 0.31 2.33
C PRO A 383 25.72 1.31 2.65
N ARG A 384 25.43 2.61 2.53
CA ARG A 384 26.41 3.69 2.78
C ARG A 384 26.72 3.81 4.27
N VAL A 385 25.65 3.88 5.05
CA VAL A 385 25.68 3.82 6.50
C VAL A 385 25.32 2.39 6.89
N ALA A 386 26.07 1.84 7.83
CA ALA A 386 25.83 0.51 8.40
C ALA A 386 26.11 0.63 9.91
N GLN A 387 25.08 0.97 10.68
CA GLN A 387 25.20 1.12 12.13
C GLN A 387 24.29 0.12 12.84
N THR A 388 24.89 -0.78 13.63
CA THR A 388 24.11 -1.61 14.55
C THR A 388 23.56 -0.74 15.68
N ARG A 389 22.27 -0.86 15.96
CA ARG A 389 21.58 -0.25 17.11
C ARG A 389 20.76 -1.30 17.86
N SER A 390 20.62 -1.09 19.17
CA SER A 390 19.76 -1.91 20.02
C SER A 390 18.39 -1.25 20.17
N TYR A 391 17.32 -1.99 19.90
CA TYR A 391 15.93 -1.61 20.15
C TYR A 391 15.32 -2.61 21.12
N ASP A 392 15.08 -2.17 22.36
CA ASP A 392 14.61 -3.02 23.47
C ASP A 392 15.41 -4.32 23.68
N GLY A 393 16.70 -4.31 23.32
CA GLY A 393 17.62 -5.44 23.39
C GLY A 393 17.73 -6.27 22.11
N PHE A 394 16.99 -5.94 21.06
CA PHE A 394 17.13 -6.52 19.73
C PHE A 394 18.12 -5.71 18.88
N GLU A 395 19.17 -6.36 18.38
CA GLU A 395 20.21 -5.71 17.57
C GLU A 395 19.80 -5.63 16.10
N VAL A 396 19.60 -4.39 15.63
CA VAL A 396 19.24 -4.03 14.26
C VAL A 396 20.45 -3.49 13.53
N LEU A 397 20.67 -3.93 12.30
CA LEU A 397 21.50 -3.17 11.37
C LEU A 397 20.66 -2.07 10.73
N GLU A 398 20.94 -0.81 11.07
CA GLU A 398 20.45 0.32 10.28
C GLU A 398 21.32 0.52 9.04
N SER A 399 20.65 0.63 7.89
CA SER A 399 21.26 0.77 6.60
C SER A 399 20.32 1.45 5.60
N THR A 400 20.91 2.08 4.59
CA THR A 400 20.23 2.86 3.55
C THR A 400 20.85 2.62 2.19
N TYR A 401 20.05 2.69 1.12
CA TYR A 401 20.55 2.84 -0.25
C TYR A 401 20.74 4.32 -0.57
N SER A 402 21.76 4.67 -1.36
CA SER A 402 21.87 6.03 -1.88
C SER A 402 21.16 6.16 -3.22
N TYR A 403 20.29 7.17 -3.34
CA TYR A 403 19.59 7.51 -4.56
C TYR A 403 19.55 9.04 -4.71
N ASP A 404 20.09 9.57 -5.81
CA ASP A 404 20.05 11.00 -6.15
C ASP A 404 20.44 11.96 -4.99
N GLY A 405 21.62 11.71 -4.39
CA GLY A 405 22.11 12.41 -3.19
C GLY A 405 21.71 11.69 -1.91
N MET A 406 20.39 11.57 -1.71
CA MET A 406 19.71 11.04 -0.53
C MET A 406 20.17 9.63 -0.14
N ASP A 407 20.21 9.35 1.16
CA ASP A 407 20.27 7.99 1.72
C ASP A 407 18.86 7.59 2.22
N ILE A 408 18.32 6.46 1.76
CA ILE A 408 16.92 6.05 1.92
C ILE A 408 16.83 4.58 2.39
N VAL A 409 15.87 4.24 3.25
CA VAL A 409 15.46 2.84 3.51
C VAL A 409 14.55 2.39 2.36
N PRO A 410 15.03 1.52 1.45
CA PRO A 410 14.29 1.03 0.29
C PRO A 410 13.16 0.07 0.66
N SER A 411 12.18 -0.06 -0.22
CA SER A 411 11.18 -1.13 -0.19
C SER A 411 11.62 -2.35 -1.03
N TRP A 412 10.78 -3.38 -1.11
CA TRP A 412 11.10 -4.57 -1.90
C TRP A 412 11.14 -4.25 -3.40
N ASP A 413 10.14 -3.55 -3.91
CA ASP A 413 10.02 -3.19 -5.33
C ASP A 413 10.44 -1.76 -5.69
N GLY A 414 10.73 -0.92 -4.69
CA GLY A 414 11.06 0.49 -4.90
C GLY A 414 9.83 1.34 -5.23
N SER A 415 8.64 0.93 -4.76
CA SER A 415 7.37 1.62 -4.98
C SER A 415 6.99 2.59 -3.85
N MET A 416 6.07 3.51 -4.14
CA MET A 416 5.53 4.42 -3.13
C MET A 416 4.51 3.74 -2.21
N PHE A 417 3.77 2.76 -2.73
CA PHE A 417 2.78 1.98 -2.00
C PHE A 417 3.34 1.31 -0.73
N GLU A 418 4.44 0.57 -0.87
CA GLU A 418 5.08 -0.17 0.23
C GLU A 418 5.57 0.74 1.37
N ALA A 419 6.05 1.94 1.01
CA ALA A 419 6.54 2.92 1.98
C ALA A 419 5.39 3.69 2.64
N LEU A 420 4.49 4.27 1.84
CA LEU A 420 3.59 5.35 2.28
C LEU A 420 2.18 4.91 2.65
N MET A 421 1.69 3.74 2.18
CA MET A 421 0.32 3.33 2.46
C MET A 421 0.02 3.22 3.98
N PRO A 422 0.88 2.63 4.83
CA PRO A 422 0.63 2.54 6.28
C PRO A 422 0.46 3.90 6.97
N ASP A 423 1.11 4.95 6.47
CA ASP A 423 1.03 6.31 7.00
C ASP A 423 -0.38 6.93 6.86
N LEU A 424 -1.21 6.41 5.95
CA LEU A 424 -2.62 6.81 5.83
C LEU A 424 -3.43 6.56 7.11
N LEU A 425 -3.07 5.54 7.89
CA LEU A 425 -3.81 5.11 9.08
C LEU A 425 -3.01 5.25 10.38
N VAL A 426 -1.68 5.10 10.30
CA VAL A 426 -0.76 5.29 11.42
C VAL A 426 0.02 6.57 11.17
N PRO A 427 0.07 7.56 12.07
CA PRO A 427 0.86 8.77 11.86
C PRO A 427 2.35 8.48 12.09
N GLU A 428 2.93 7.72 11.16
CA GLU A 428 4.31 7.23 11.22
C GLU A 428 5.30 8.38 11.14
N ALA A 429 5.02 9.41 10.33
CA ALA A 429 5.83 10.63 10.29
C ALA A 429 5.83 11.39 11.63
N ASP A 430 4.66 11.63 12.24
CA ASP A 430 4.57 12.35 13.52
C ASP A 430 5.25 11.59 14.67
N TRP A 431 5.12 10.26 14.69
CA TRP A 431 5.73 9.41 15.71
C TRP A 431 7.21 9.14 15.43
N GLY A 432 7.63 9.15 14.17
CA GLY A 432 8.99 8.84 13.71
C GLY A 432 9.71 10.02 13.07
N PRO A 433 9.88 11.17 13.76
CA PRO A 433 10.49 12.38 13.17
C PRO A 433 11.98 12.21 12.82
N ARG A 434 12.60 11.11 13.27
CA ARG A 434 13.99 10.74 12.96
C ARG A 434 14.09 9.57 11.98
N SER A 435 12.97 8.95 11.60
CA SER A 435 12.90 7.71 10.84
C SER A 435 11.90 7.85 9.69
N TRP A 436 10.62 7.53 9.89
CA TRP A 436 9.60 7.56 8.84
C TRP A 436 9.35 8.95 8.26
N ALA A 437 9.37 10.02 9.05
CA ALA A 437 9.20 11.38 8.51
C ALA A 437 10.26 11.71 7.44
N LEU A 438 11.52 11.37 7.72
CA LEU A 438 12.62 11.53 6.78
C LEU A 438 12.50 10.54 5.63
N ASN A 439 12.14 9.28 5.90
CA ASN A 439 12.11 8.24 4.88
C ASN A 439 10.97 8.42 3.88
N HIS A 440 9.79 8.83 4.33
CA HIS A 440 8.66 9.13 3.48
C HIS A 440 8.95 10.35 2.60
N ALA A 441 9.48 11.44 3.18
CA ALA A 441 9.94 12.59 2.42
C ALA A 441 11.01 12.21 1.38
N ALA A 442 11.98 11.37 1.73
CA ALA A 442 13.03 10.93 0.82
C ALA A 442 12.49 10.01 -0.29
N THR A 443 11.55 9.10 0.03
CA THR A 443 10.85 8.28 -0.98
C THR A 443 10.08 9.16 -1.97
N VAL A 444 9.37 10.18 -1.50
CA VAL A 444 8.64 11.14 -2.35
C VAL A 444 9.59 11.96 -3.21
N ALA A 445 10.70 12.47 -2.65
CA ALA A 445 11.70 13.22 -3.40
C ALA A 445 12.41 12.37 -4.46
N ALA A 446 12.79 11.13 -4.14
CA ALA A 446 13.42 10.19 -5.06
C ALA A 446 12.50 9.76 -6.21
N GLN A 447 11.20 9.61 -5.94
CA GLN A 447 10.20 9.38 -6.98
C GLN A 447 10.00 10.64 -7.83
N SER A 448 9.93 11.82 -7.21
CA SER A 448 9.77 13.11 -7.91
C SER A 448 10.95 13.46 -8.82
N SER A 449 12.17 13.05 -8.47
CA SER A 449 13.33 13.18 -9.38
C SER A 449 13.39 12.09 -10.46
N HIS A 450 12.68 10.97 -10.28
CA HIS A 450 12.49 9.92 -11.28
C HIS A 450 11.31 10.19 -12.23
N THR A 451 11.34 11.31 -12.97
CA THR A 451 10.29 11.58 -13.96
C THR A 451 10.46 10.72 -15.22
N VAL A 452 9.40 10.07 -15.67
CA VAL A 452 9.31 9.29 -16.92
C VAL A 452 8.43 10.00 -17.96
N GLY A 453 8.48 9.52 -19.21
CA GLY A 453 7.73 10.11 -20.34
C GLY A 453 8.52 11.14 -21.16
N PRO A 454 7.90 11.78 -22.17
CA PRO A 454 8.56 12.70 -23.08
C PRO A 454 8.88 14.05 -22.42
N ALA A 455 9.95 14.70 -22.91
CA ALA A 455 10.36 16.02 -22.43
C ALA A 455 9.24 17.06 -22.58
N GLY A 456 8.89 17.72 -21.47
CA GLY A 456 7.82 18.72 -21.41
C GLY A 456 6.47 18.19 -20.90
N ALA A 457 6.28 16.87 -20.84
CA ALA A 457 5.11 16.21 -20.24
C ALA A 457 5.53 15.07 -19.30
N SER A 458 6.71 15.17 -18.69
CA SER A 458 7.20 14.11 -17.79
C SER A 458 6.46 14.11 -16.46
N VAL A 459 6.22 12.91 -15.94
CA VAL A 459 5.45 12.61 -14.73
C VAL A 459 6.17 11.58 -13.87
N TRP A 460 5.81 11.50 -12.60
CA TRP A 460 6.38 10.54 -11.63
C TRP A 460 5.29 9.81 -10.83
N GLY A 461 5.67 8.82 -10.04
CA GLY A 461 4.74 7.98 -9.26
C GLY A 461 4.70 6.55 -9.77
N VAL A 462 5.86 5.91 -9.83
CA VAL A 462 6.00 4.52 -10.28
C VAL A 462 5.72 3.58 -9.10
N SER A 463 4.62 2.85 -9.18
CA SER A 463 4.08 2.01 -8.10
C SER A 463 3.16 0.92 -8.70
N PRO A 464 2.91 -0.22 -8.03
CA PRO A 464 2.06 -1.28 -8.57
C PRO A 464 0.65 -0.80 -8.92
N ALA A 465 0.15 -1.20 -10.10
CA ALA A 465 -1.12 -0.73 -10.65
C ALA A 465 -1.59 -1.66 -11.78
N ALA A 466 -2.77 -1.40 -12.35
CA ALA A 466 -3.22 -2.04 -13.57
C ALA A 466 -2.23 -1.81 -14.72
N ASP A 467 -1.92 -2.85 -15.50
CA ASP A 467 -1.06 -2.70 -16.67
C ASP A 467 -1.87 -2.10 -17.83
N PRO A 468 -1.43 -0.98 -18.46
CA PRO A 468 -2.18 -0.33 -19.54
C PRO A 468 -2.44 -1.20 -20.78
N ALA A 469 -1.61 -2.23 -21.02
CA ALA A 469 -1.81 -3.22 -22.09
C ALA A 469 -2.57 -4.48 -21.62
N GLY A 470 -3.10 -4.46 -20.39
CA GLY A 470 -3.98 -5.45 -19.80
C GLY A 470 -3.28 -6.38 -18.79
N GLY A 471 -3.90 -6.49 -17.61
CA GLY A 471 -3.38 -7.25 -16.47
C GLY A 471 -3.07 -6.34 -15.30
N TYR A 472 -2.12 -6.76 -14.47
CA TYR A 472 -1.57 -6.00 -13.35
C TYR A 472 -0.05 -5.98 -13.48
N GLY A 473 0.61 -4.94 -12.98
CA GLY A 473 2.06 -4.82 -13.02
C GLY A 473 2.62 -4.36 -11.68
N VAL A 474 3.67 -5.06 -11.23
CA VAL A 474 4.48 -4.63 -10.08
C VAL A 474 5.56 -3.67 -10.60
N TYR A 475 5.28 -2.37 -10.53
CA TYR A 475 6.20 -1.30 -10.94
C TYR A 475 6.86 -0.64 -9.74
N GLY A 476 8.12 -0.25 -9.90
CA GLY A 476 8.87 0.53 -8.91
C GLY A 476 10.24 0.92 -9.47
N ILE A 477 10.99 1.74 -8.74
CA ILE A 477 12.28 2.25 -9.18
C ILE A 477 13.38 1.24 -8.84
N ASP A 478 14.07 0.69 -9.85
CA ASP A 478 15.18 -0.27 -9.67
C ASP A 478 16.26 0.23 -8.68
N GLY A 479 16.53 1.54 -8.65
CA GLY A 479 17.47 2.18 -7.72
C GLY A 479 16.98 2.34 -6.27
N LEU A 480 15.73 1.97 -5.99
CA LEU A 480 15.10 1.93 -4.67
C LEU A 480 14.59 0.52 -4.32
N SER A 481 14.87 -0.50 -5.15
CA SER A 481 14.34 -1.85 -5.00
C SER A 481 15.36 -2.81 -4.40
N ILE A 482 15.01 -3.42 -3.26
CA ILE A 482 15.78 -4.54 -2.69
C ILE A 482 15.81 -5.72 -3.67
N ARG A 483 14.68 -6.04 -4.32
CA ARG A 483 14.60 -7.12 -5.32
C ARG A 483 15.56 -6.91 -6.50
N ALA A 484 15.67 -5.69 -7.01
CA ALA A 484 16.62 -5.35 -8.06
C ALA A 484 18.08 -5.52 -7.61
N THR A 485 18.44 -5.11 -6.38
CA THR A 485 19.76 -5.35 -5.78
C THR A 485 20.09 -6.85 -5.72
N LEU A 486 19.16 -7.68 -5.26
CA LEU A 486 19.33 -9.13 -5.18
C LEU A 486 19.55 -9.74 -6.57
N ALA A 487 18.71 -9.39 -7.54
CA ALA A 487 18.83 -9.86 -8.91
C ALA A 487 20.17 -9.45 -9.55
N ALA A 488 20.59 -8.19 -9.39
CA ALA A 488 21.89 -7.69 -9.86
C ALA A 488 23.09 -8.37 -9.19
N SER A 489 22.90 -8.92 -7.99
CA SER A 489 23.90 -9.69 -7.24
C SER A 489 24.01 -11.15 -7.68
N GLY A 490 23.23 -11.58 -8.69
CA GLY A 490 23.11 -12.98 -9.07
C GLY A 490 22.26 -13.82 -8.12
N VAL A 491 21.64 -13.19 -7.11
CA VAL A 491 20.62 -13.80 -6.25
C VAL A 491 19.27 -13.66 -6.97
N THR A 492 19.14 -14.38 -8.09
CA THR A 492 17.90 -14.42 -8.89
C THR A 492 16.84 -15.33 -8.30
N ALA A 493 16.93 -15.59 -7.00
CA ALA A 493 16.01 -16.41 -6.23
C ALA A 493 15.80 -15.74 -4.87
N SER A 494 14.58 -15.25 -4.63
CA SER A 494 14.02 -15.46 -3.30
C SER A 494 13.99 -17.00 -3.09
N PRO A 495 14.58 -17.57 -2.02
CA PRO A 495 14.70 -19.02 -1.86
C PRO A 495 13.36 -19.76 -1.85
N GLY A 496 12.28 -19.08 -1.44
CA GLY A 496 10.94 -19.33 -1.96
C GLY A 496 10.60 -18.23 -2.96
N GLY A 497 10.52 -18.55 -4.25
CA GLY A 497 10.05 -17.59 -5.24
C GLY A 497 8.65 -17.13 -4.86
N SER A 498 8.47 -15.83 -4.62
CA SER A 498 7.15 -15.23 -4.47
C SER A 498 6.51 -15.10 -5.85
N SER A 499 6.27 -16.24 -6.52
CA SER A 499 5.22 -16.32 -7.53
C SER A 499 3.94 -16.00 -6.81
N ASP A 500 3.48 -14.75 -6.93
CA ASP A 500 2.34 -14.26 -6.17
C ASP A 500 1.15 -15.24 -6.33
N PRO A 501 0.66 -15.86 -5.24
CA PRO A 501 -0.50 -16.75 -5.34
C PRO A 501 -1.81 -15.98 -5.58
N ARG A 502 -1.77 -14.64 -5.61
CA ARG A 502 -2.90 -13.78 -5.93
C ARG A 502 -3.11 -13.72 -7.46
N ARG A 503 -4.37 -13.92 -7.85
CA ARG A 503 -4.90 -13.86 -9.23
C ARG A 503 -4.19 -14.80 -10.23
N PRO A 504 -4.66 -16.07 -10.33
CA PRO A 504 -4.18 -17.01 -11.33
C PRO A 504 -4.16 -16.41 -12.75
N GLY A 505 -3.18 -16.82 -13.56
CA GLY A 505 -3.00 -16.30 -14.92
C GLY A 505 -2.41 -14.87 -15.05
N THR A 506 -2.14 -14.14 -13.96
CA THR A 506 -1.56 -12.78 -14.02
C THR A 506 -0.04 -12.82 -13.92
N PRO A 507 0.72 -12.42 -14.95
CA PRO A 507 2.18 -12.32 -14.84
C PRO A 507 2.59 -11.10 -14.00
N GLU A 508 3.60 -11.26 -13.12
CA GLU A 508 4.13 -10.19 -12.25
C GLU A 508 4.59 -8.94 -13.02
N ARG A 509 5.01 -9.11 -14.27
CA ARG A 509 5.10 -8.04 -15.26
C ARG A 509 3.92 -8.21 -16.21
N GLY A 510 3.05 -7.21 -16.23
CA GLY A 510 1.99 -7.10 -17.22
C GLY A 510 2.53 -6.95 -18.65
N ARG A 511 1.63 -6.67 -19.60
CA ARG A 511 1.94 -6.70 -21.03
C ARG A 511 2.70 -5.46 -21.53
N THR A 512 2.82 -4.42 -20.72
CA THR A 512 3.53 -3.19 -21.06
C THR A 512 5.05 -3.37 -20.90
N VAL A 513 5.79 -3.10 -21.97
CA VAL A 513 7.25 -3.34 -22.04
C VAL A 513 8.09 -2.12 -21.62
N SER A 514 7.50 -0.93 -21.57
CA SER A 514 8.27 0.32 -21.39
C SER A 514 8.98 0.42 -20.04
N GLY A 515 8.34 -0.07 -18.97
CA GLY A 515 8.72 0.16 -17.57
C GLY A 515 8.25 1.51 -17.01
N ASP A 516 7.78 2.41 -17.88
CA ASP A 516 7.45 3.81 -17.57
C ASP A 516 5.98 3.97 -17.13
N VAL A 517 5.43 3.01 -16.39
CA VAL A 517 4.03 3.05 -15.96
C VAL A 517 3.91 3.83 -14.66
N VAL A 518 3.04 4.83 -14.67
CA VAL A 518 2.78 5.77 -13.56
C VAL A 518 1.33 5.66 -13.14
N THR A 519 1.08 5.71 -11.83
CA THR A 519 -0.24 5.65 -11.23
C THR A 519 -0.53 6.89 -10.37
N PRO A 520 -1.74 7.49 -10.45
CA PRO A 520 -2.02 8.76 -9.81
C PRO A 520 -2.11 8.65 -8.28
N TYR A 521 -2.48 7.50 -7.71
CA TYR A 521 -2.55 7.33 -6.26
C TYR A 521 -1.20 7.61 -5.58
N ALA A 522 -0.08 7.35 -6.26
CA ALA A 522 1.26 7.62 -5.76
C ALA A 522 1.50 9.12 -5.52
N SER A 523 0.92 10.00 -6.35
CA SER A 523 0.93 11.45 -6.12
C SER A 523 0.00 11.87 -4.97
N PHE A 524 -1.13 11.18 -4.79
CA PHE A 524 -1.99 11.43 -3.62
C PHE A 524 -1.32 11.04 -2.30
N LEU A 525 -0.60 9.90 -2.26
CA LEU A 525 0.21 9.49 -1.10
C LEU A 525 1.33 10.49 -0.75
N ALA A 526 1.79 11.28 -1.72
CA ALA A 526 2.82 12.30 -1.53
C ALA A 526 2.32 13.62 -0.93
N LEU A 527 0.99 13.86 -0.87
CA LEU A 527 0.41 15.12 -0.38
C LEU A 527 0.94 15.60 0.99
N PRO A 528 1.25 14.75 1.98
CA PRO A 528 1.82 15.20 3.26
C PRO A 528 3.29 15.63 3.21
N TYR A 529 4.00 15.38 2.10
CA TYR A 529 5.46 15.45 1.99
C TYR A 529 5.95 16.40 0.88
N ASP A 530 5.22 16.46 -0.23
CA ASP A 530 5.37 17.47 -1.29
C ASP A 530 3.99 17.83 -1.85
N PRO A 531 3.19 18.65 -1.15
CA PRO A 531 1.85 19.03 -1.59
C PRO A 531 1.86 19.75 -2.94
N ARG A 532 2.90 20.53 -3.26
CA ARG A 532 2.95 21.31 -4.51
C ARG A 532 3.34 20.43 -5.69
N GLY A 533 4.39 19.61 -5.56
CA GLY A 533 4.79 18.66 -6.59
C GLY A 533 3.73 17.60 -6.85
N ALA A 534 3.04 17.11 -5.81
CA ALA A 534 1.88 16.23 -5.94
C ALA A 534 0.77 16.86 -6.79
N MET A 535 0.34 18.09 -6.47
CA MET A 535 -0.72 18.79 -7.22
C MET A 535 -0.30 19.11 -8.66
N GLU A 536 0.97 19.45 -8.91
CA GLU A 536 1.49 19.67 -10.27
C GLU A 536 1.55 18.39 -11.10
N ASN A 537 1.96 17.27 -10.50
CA ASN A 537 2.00 15.98 -11.19
C ASN A 537 0.59 15.45 -11.50
N LEU A 538 -0.36 15.63 -10.57
CA LEU A 538 -1.78 15.31 -10.80
C LEU A 538 -2.39 16.14 -11.94
N GLU A 539 -2.07 17.44 -12.03
CA GLU A 539 -2.53 18.29 -13.15
C GLU A 539 -1.92 17.83 -14.49
N ARG A 540 -0.65 17.42 -14.53
CA ARG A 540 -0.02 16.83 -15.75
C ARG A 540 -0.68 15.51 -16.16
N LEU A 541 -0.87 14.58 -15.23
CA LEU A 541 -1.58 13.32 -15.48
C LEU A 541 -3.00 13.57 -16.03
N ARG A 542 -3.69 14.57 -15.49
CA ARG A 542 -5.01 15.01 -15.94
C ARG A 542 -5.00 15.66 -17.33
N VAL A 543 -4.07 16.57 -17.61
CA VAL A 543 -4.09 17.44 -18.80
C VAL A 543 -3.29 16.87 -19.96
N ASP A 544 -2.06 16.43 -19.73
CA ASP A 544 -1.13 15.99 -20.78
C ASP A 544 -1.43 14.56 -21.24
N TYR A 545 -1.84 13.70 -20.32
CA TYR A 545 -2.21 12.31 -20.60
C TYR A 545 -3.72 12.09 -20.73
N GLY A 546 -4.56 12.95 -20.15
CA GLY A 546 -6.01 12.76 -20.17
C GLY A 546 -6.50 11.66 -19.21
N LEU A 547 -5.76 11.38 -18.14
CA LEU A 547 -6.01 10.26 -17.22
C LEU A 547 -7.27 10.43 -16.33
N TYR A 548 -7.92 11.60 -16.37
CA TYR A 548 -9.05 11.94 -15.51
C TYR A 548 -10.39 11.84 -16.24
N GLY A 549 -11.32 11.06 -15.68
CA GLY A 549 -12.64 10.77 -16.25
C GLY A 549 -13.79 10.75 -15.24
N PRO A 550 -14.94 10.17 -15.60
CA PRO A 550 -16.15 10.16 -14.76
C PRO A 550 -16.03 9.43 -13.41
N GLY A 551 -15.03 8.54 -13.27
CA GLY A 551 -14.72 7.81 -12.03
C GLY A 551 -13.52 8.37 -11.26
N GLY A 552 -13.14 9.62 -11.51
CA GLY A 552 -11.88 10.19 -11.06
C GLY A 552 -10.73 9.83 -12.00
N PHE A 553 -9.53 9.68 -11.47
CA PHE A 553 -8.39 9.20 -12.27
C PHE A 553 -8.52 7.71 -12.57
N ALA A 554 -8.31 7.34 -13.84
CA ALA A 554 -8.07 5.95 -14.22
C ALA A 554 -6.72 5.47 -13.66
N ASP A 555 -6.57 4.15 -13.57
CA ASP A 555 -5.63 3.52 -12.65
C ASP A 555 -4.14 3.77 -12.94
N ALA A 556 -3.77 3.80 -14.23
CA ALA A 556 -2.39 3.98 -14.66
C ALA A 556 -2.27 4.48 -16.10
N VAL A 557 -1.09 5.02 -16.43
CA VAL A 557 -0.68 5.37 -17.80
C VAL A 557 0.75 4.90 -18.06
N ASP A 558 1.01 4.33 -19.24
CA ASP A 558 2.37 4.17 -19.76
C ASP A 558 2.84 5.54 -20.27
N ALA A 559 3.67 6.22 -19.49
CA ALA A 559 4.11 7.58 -19.76
C ALA A 559 4.87 7.71 -21.10
N ARG A 560 5.39 6.59 -21.65
CA ARG A 560 6.10 6.56 -22.93
C ARG A 560 5.18 6.47 -24.15
N SER A 561 4.09 5.70 -24.08
CA SER A 561 3.15 5.52 -25.19
C SER A 561 1.88 6.35 -25.10
N GLY A 562 1.55 6.85 -23.89
CA GLY A 562 0.29 7.50 -23.59
C GLY A 562 -0.89 6.52 -23.47
N LEU A 563 -0.63 5.21 -23.42
CA LEU A 563 -1.67 4.20 -23.21
C LEU A 563 -2.17 4.26 -21.76
N ILE A 564 -3.48 4.47 -21.58
CA ILE A 564 -4.17 4.49 -20.30
C ILE A 564 -4.76 3.10 -20.01
N ALA A 565 -4.69 2.65 -18.76
CA ALA A 565 -5.42 1.47 -18.30
C ALA A 565 -6.93 1.76 -18.24
N ASP A 566 -7.74 0.96 -18.94
CA ASP A 566 -9.21 1.11 -19.04
C ASP A 566 -9.93 0.56 -17.79
N THR A 567 -9.51 1.01 -16.60
CA THR A 567 -9.99 0.51 -15.31
C THR A 567 -9.78 1.50 -14.17
N HIS A 568 -10.47 1.26 -13.06
CA HIS A 568 -10.21 1.82 -11.73
C HIS A 568 -10.12 0.64 -10.74
N LEU A 569 -8.99 0.44 -10.05
CA LEU A 569 -8.89 -0.57 -8.98
C LEU A 569 -9.45 -0.03 -7.65
N SER A 570 -10.21 -0.86 -6.92
CA SER A 570 -10.86 -0.46 -5.66
C SER A 570 -9.85 -0.03 -4.59
N LEU A 571 -8.76 -0.80 -4.42
CA LEU A 571 -7.66 -0.44 -3.53
C LEU A 571 -7.09 0.96 -3.86
N ASP A 572 -6.76 1.22 -5.13
CA ASP A 572 -6.08 2.44 -5.56
C ASP A 572 -6.98 3.66 -5.42
N GLN A 573 -8.26 3.55 -5.82
CA GLN A 573 -9.26 4.59 -5.57
C GLN A 573 -9.51 4.82 -4.07
N SER A 574 -9.44 3.78 -3.23
CA SER A 574 -9.56 3.92 -1.77
C SER A 574 -8.35 4.61 -1.13
N MET A 575 -7.14 4.47 -1.70
CA MET A 575 -5.95 5.22 -1.29
C MET A 575 -6.03 6.69 -1.69
N ILE A 576 -6.59 7.00 -2.87
CA ILE A 576 -6.89 8.38 -3.28
C ILE A 576 -7.83 9.03 -2.27
N LEU A 577 -8.96 8.39 -1.92
CA LEU A 577 -9.89 8.90 -0.91
C LEU A 577 -9.23 9.05 0.46
N ALA A 578 -8.48 8.06 0.93
CA ALA A 578 -7.77 8.14 2.20
C ALA A 578 -6.81 9.34 2.26
N SER A 579 -6.02 9.54 1.20
CA SER A 579 -5.07 10.65 1.08
C SER A 579 -5.77 12.01 1.09
N VAL A 580 -6.82 12.17 0.28
CA VAL A 580 -7.61 13.42 0.23
C VAL A 580 -8.32 13.68 1.57
N GLY A 581 -8.87 12.62 2.19
CA GLY A 581 -9.52 12.71 3.49
C GLY A 581 -8.55 13.16 4.60
N ASN A 582 -7.32 12.64 4.59
CA ASN A 582 -6.27 13.07 5.51
C ASN A 582 -5.81 14.50 5.25
N ALA A 583 -5.55 14.88 3.99
CA ALA A 583 -5.08 16.22 3.61
C ALA A 583 -6.12 17.33 3.92
N LEU A 584 -7.40 17.10 3.58
CA LEU A 584 -8.49 18.05 3.84
C LEU A 584 -9.04 17.99 5.26
N GLY A 585 -8.65 16.97 6.02
CA GLY A 585 -9.26 16.62 7.30
C GLY A 585 -8.27 16.51 8.47
N ASP A 586 -7.01 16.92 8.30
CA ASP A 586 -5.96 16.96 9.33
C ASP A 586 -5.67 15.58 9.95
N GLY A 587 -5.35 14.58 9.10
CA GLY A 587 -5.15 13.20 9.53
C GLY A 587 -6.46 12.47 9.89
N LEU A 588 -7.51 12.68 9.09
CA LEU A 588 -8.87 12.18 9.33
C LEU A 588 -8.95 10.70 9.68
N LEU A 589 -8.34 9.83 8.88
CA LEU A 589 -8.37 8.38 9.11
C LEU A 589 -7.42 7.95 10.22
N GLN A 590 -6.28 8.62 10.38
CA GLN A 590 -5.37 8.41 11.50
C GLN A 590 -6.11 8.62 12.84
N ARG A 591 -6.93 9.67 12.98
CA ARG A 591 -7.75 9.90 14.19
C ARG A 591 -8.84 8.85 14.43
N TYR A 592 -9.32 8.15 13.41
CA TYR A 592 -10.27 7.05 13.58
C TYR A 592 -9.58 5.73 13.92
N PHE A 593 -8.39 5.49 13.38
CA PHE A 593 -7.61 4.28 13.65
C PHE A 593 -6.89 4.32 15.01
N VAL A 594 -6.27 5.45 15.34
CA VAL A 594 -5.44 5.63 16.54
C VAL A 594 -6.31 5.84 17.78
N SER A 595 -6.61 4.74 18.46
CA SER A 595 -7.09 4.79 19.86
C SER A 595 -5.92 4.98 20.84
N GLY A 596 -6.18 5.55 22.01
CA GLY A 596 -5.13 5.78 23.02
C GLY A 596 -4.39 4.52 23.48
N CYS A 597 -5.05 3.35 23.48
CA CYS A 597 -4.40 2.05 23.80
C CYS A 597 -3.45 1.59 22.68
N LEU A 598 -3.80 1.89 21.43
CA LEU A 598 -2.97 1.61 20.26
C LEU A 598 -1.77 2.55 20.23
N GLU A 599 -1.98 3.84 20.47
CA GLU A 599 -0.92 4.85 20.59
C GLU A 599 0.08 4.51 21.70
N GLU A 600 -0.40 4.16 22.90
CA GLU A 600 0.43 3.80 24.07
C GLU A 600 1.36 2.60 23.81
N ARG A 601 0.95 1.68 22.92
CA ARG A 601 1.78 0.51 22.52
C ARG A 601 2.67 0.78 21.31
N LEU A 602 2.17 1.47 20.29
CA LEU A 602 2.87 1.58 19.00
C LEU A 602 3.79 2.78 18.92
N ARG A 603 3.40 3.94 19.48
CA ARG A 603 4.21 5.17 19.40
C ARG A 603 5.65 4.97 19.91
N PRO A 604 5.90 4.33 21.09
CA PRO A 604 7.27 4.13 21.56
C PRO A 604 8.14 3.32 20.60
N LEU A 605 7.56 2.33 19.91
CA LEU A 605 8.26 1.48 18.95
C LEU A 605 8.67 2.25 17.69
N VAL A 606 7.83 3.19 17.26
CA VAL A 606 8.10 4.08 16.12
C VAL A 606 9.10 5.20 16.50
N GLU A 607 8.89 5.86 17.64
CA GLU A 607 9.72 6.95 18.16
C GLU A 607 11.20 6.57 18.33
N GLN A 608 11.49 5.32 18.69
CA GLN A 608 12.86 4.88 18.89
C GLN A 608 13.67 4.74 17.59
N GLN A 609 13.03 4.39 16.45
CA GLN A 609 13.71 4.14 15.17
C GLN A 609 14.53 5.37 14.69
N VAL A 610 15.58 5.13 13.90
CA VAL A 610 16.45 6.21 13.36
C VAL A 610 16.72 6.05 11.86
N PHE A 611 16.77 4.84 11.33
CA PHE A 611 16.97 4.45 9.92
C PHE A 611 18.29 4.89 9.25
N GLY A 612 18.79 6.10 9.53
CA GLY A 612 19.95 6.69 8.89
C GLY A 612 19.64 7.48 7.61
N THR A 613 18.36 7.76 7.34
CA THR A 613 17.89 8.48 6.15
C THR A 613 18.39 9.92 6.09
N THR A 614 18.74 10.42 4.89
CA THR A 614 19.08 11.83 4.61
C THR A 614 18.36 12.37 3.37
N LEU A 615 18.20 13.70 3.31
CA LEU A 615 17.51 14.43 2.22
C LEU A 615 18.46 15.29 1.35
N GLU A 616 19.78 15.22 1.57
CA GLU A 616 20.83 16.00 0.86
C GLU A 616 21.59 15.14 -0.16
#